data_AF-A0A5N5DKW0-F1
#
_entry.id   AF-A0A5N5DKW0-F1
#
_cell.length_a   1.000
_cell.length_b   1.000
_cell.length_c   1.000
_cell.angle_alpha   90.00
_cell.angle_beta   90.00
_cell.angle_gamma   90.00
#
_symmetry.space_group_name_H-M   'P 1'
#
loop_
_entity.id
_entity.type
_entity.pdbx_description
1 polymer ?
#
loop_
_entity_poly.entity_id
_entity_poly.type
_entity_poly.pdbx_seq_one_letter_code
_entity_poly.pdbx_strand_id
1 'polypeptide(L)'
;MSAIRNLARVSRTPIFAAQRMGFQTSTPRFAGKETKLHDEGRHQEVEEHKQDLLKKSKEGKGHWKDELASDSESIIKADRGEIEASQETIEKLQKETEKLAQKKK
;
A
#
# COMPACT_ATOMS: atom_id res chain seq x y z
N MET A 1 -77.70 11.71 -8.29
CA MET A 1 -76.59 10.89 -8.81
C MET A 1 -75.56 11.80 -9.44
N SER A 2 -74.34 11.88 -8.89
CA SER A 2 -73.11 12.10 -9.66
C SER A 2 -71.91 11.98 -8.73
N ALA A 3 -71.08 10.95 -8.94
CA ALA A 3 -69.83 10.76 -8.22
C ALA A 3 -68.68 11.15 -9.16
N ILE A 4 -67.98 12.23 -8.85
CA ILE A 4 -66.78 12.64 -9.57
C ILE A 4 -65.63 11.74 -9.11
N ARG A 5 -65.17 10.86 -10.00
CA ARG A 5 -64.00 9.99 -9.77
C ARG A 5 -62.72 10.78 -10.03
N ASN A 6 -61.91 11.01 -9.00
CA ASN A 6 -60.56 11.51 -9.14
C ASN A 6 -59.60 10.37 -9.56
N LEU A 7 -59.06 10.46 -10.77
CA LEU A 7 -57.96 9.59 -11.24
C LEU A 7 -56.62 10.17 -10.77
N ALA A 8 -55.99 9.52 -9.80
CA ALA A 8 -54.62 9.85 -9.41
C ALA A 8 -53.64 9.42 -10.51
N ARG A 9 -52.91 10.38 -11.10
CA ARG A 9 -51.77 10.10 -11.99
C ARG A 9 -50.60 9.60 -11.16
N VAL A 10 -50.22 8.34 -11.32
CA VAL A 10 -48.98 7.78 -10.79
C VAL A 10 -47.82 8.28 -11.66
N SER A 11 -46.87 9.03 -11.07
CA SER A 11 -45.63 9.39 -11.76
C SER A 11 -44.71 8.17 -11.85
N ARG A 12 -44.35 7.79 -13.07
CA ARG A 12 -43.31 6.77 -13.32
C ARG A 12 -41.97 7.47 -13.43
N THR A 13 -41.11 7.31 -12.43
CA THR A 13 -39.71 7.73 -12.51
C THR A 13 -38.93 6.75 -13.41
N PRO A 14 -38.11 7.23 -14.37
CA PRO A 14 -37.26 6.33 -15.14
C PRO A 14 -36.10 5.87 -14.26
N ILE A 15 -36.03 4.56 -14.00
CA ILE A 15 -34.87 3.93 -13.35
C ILE A 15 -33.74 3.90 -14.40
N PHE A 16 -32.90 4.93 -14.42
CA PHE A 16 -31.60 4.83 -15.09
C PHE A 16 -30.70 3.96 -14.21
N ALA A 17 -30.66 2.66 -14.51
CA ALA A 17 -29.68 1.76 -13.94
C ALA A 17 -28.31 2.13 -14.52
N ALA A 18 -27.55 2.97 -13.81
CA ALA A 18 -26.15 3.21 -14.13
C ALA A 18 -25.39 1.88 -13.96
N GLN A 19 -25.00 1.26 -15.07
CA GLN A 19 -24.11 0.09 -15.06
C GLN A 19 -22.76 0.51 -14.46
N ARG A 20 -22.57 0.25 -13.18
CA ARG A 20 -21.27 0.39 -12.52
C ARG A 20 -20.40 -0.78 -12.99
N MET A 21 -19.47 -0.51 -13.91
CA MET A 21 -18.36 -1.41 -14.18
C MET A 21 -17.55 -1.53 -12.88
N GLY A 22 -17.74 -2.63 -12.15
CA GLY A 22 -17.00 -2.88 -10.91
C GLY A 22 -15.55 -3.23 -11.25
N PHE A 23 -14.60 -2.39 -10.84
CA PHE A 23 -13.20 -2.80 -10.79
C PHE A 23 -13.05 -4.01 -9.86
N GLN A 24 -12.20 -4.98 -10.20
CA GLN A 24 -11.89 -6.09 -9.31
C GLN A 24 -11.29 -5.55 -8.02
N THR A 25 -12.00 -5.73 -6.90
CA THR A 25 -11.48 -5.42 -5.56
C THR A 25 -10.93 -6.70 -4.95
N SER A 26 -9.62 -6.77 -4.74
CA SER A 26 -9.00 -7.83 -3.94
C SER A 26 -9.07 -7.48 -2.45
N THR A 27 -9.23 -8.48 -1.58
CA THR A 27 -9.15 -8.29 -0.12
C THR A 27 -7.76 -7.77 0.26
N PRO A 28 -7.62 -6.62 0.96
CA PRO A 28 -6.31 -6.18 1.40
C PRO A 28 -5.72 -7.21 2.36
N ARG A 29 -4.54 -7.71 2.04
CA ARG A 29 -3.76 -8.56 2.94
C ARG A 29 -2.73 -7.65 3.60
N PHE A 30 -2.73 -7.63 4.93
CA PHE A 30 -1.65 -7.03 5.71
C PHE A 30 -0.43 -7.96 5.68
N ALA A 31 0.07 -8.23 4.48
CA ALA A 31 1.43 -8.69 4.30
C ALA A 31 2.27 -7.41 4.23
N GLY A 32 3.19 -7.18 5.17
CA GLY A 32 4.24 -6.21 4.92
C GLY A 32 5.16 -6.74 3.80
N LYS A 33 6.46 -6.53 3.92
CA LYS A 33 7.47 -7.15 3.04
C LYS A 33 7.23 -8.65 2.76
N GLU A 34 7.10 -9.04 1.50
CA GLU A 34 6.73 -10.40 1.07
C GLU A 34 7.93 -11.34 1.18
N THR A 35 9.15 -10.81 1.04
CA THR A 35 10.41 -11.54 1.25
C THR A 35 10.61 -12.10 2.66
N LYS A 36 10.02 -11.46 3.69
CA LYS A 36 10.07 -11.91 5.10
C LYS A 36 8.84 -12.73 5.52
N LEU A 37 8.19 -13.42 4.59
CA LEU A 37 7.00 -14.23 4.91
C LEU A 37 7.39 -15.44 5.78
N HIS A 38 6.55 -15.78 6.76
CA HIS A 38 6.74 -16.91 7.69
C HIS A 38 7.88 -16.81 8.71
N ASP A 39 8.28 -15.59 9.08
CA ASP A 39 9.18 -15.38 10.21
C ASP A 39 8.38 -15.23 11.52
N GLU A 40 8.63 -16.13 12.48
CA GLU A 40 7.95 -16.16 13.78
C GLU A 40 8.23 -14.91 14.62
N GLY A 41 9.39 -14.25 14.44
CA GLY A 41 9.78 -13.03 15.18
C GLY A 41 9.25 -11.73 14.59
N ARG A 42 8.71 -11.76 13.38
CA ARG A 42 8.37 -10.57 12.60
C ARG A 42 7.31 -9.67 13.24
N HIS A 43 6.40 -10.24 14.00
CA HIS A 43 5.36 -9.48 14.69
C HIS A 43 5.95 -8.48 15.71
N GLN A 44 7.05 -8.85 16.37
CA GLN A 44 7.76 -7.98 17.32
C GLN A 44 8.54 -6.88 16.60
N GLU A 45 9.27 -7.24 15.54
CA GLU A 45 10.01 -6.29 14.69
C GLU A 45 9.08 -5.22 14.08
N VAL A 46 7.91 -5.65 13.57
CA VAL A 46 6.91 -4.74 13.00
C VAL A 46 6.35 -3.78 14.05
N GLU A 47 6.02 -4.27 15.24
CA GLU A 47 5.51 -3.40 16.31
C GLU A 47 6.60 -2.43 16.79
N GLU A 48 7.86 -2.88 16.91
CA GLU A 48 8.98 -2.02 17.27
C GLU A 48 9.19 -0.90 16.24
N HIS A 49 9.19 -1.24 14.94
CA HIS A 49 9.31 -0.28 13.86
C HIS A 49 8.15 0.71 13.80
N LYS A 50 6.92 0.25 14.05
CA LYS A 50 5.72 1.08 14.16
C LYS A 50 5.82 2.04 15.34
N GLN A 51 6.26 1.58 16.52
CA GLN A 51 6.41 2.45 17.69
C GLN A 51 7.49 3.52 17.46
N ASP A 52 8.62 3.16 16.84
CA ASP A 52 9.64 4.13 16.47
C ASP A 52 9.13 5.15 15.43
N LEU A 53 8.33 4.73 14.45
CA LEU A 53 7.67 5.64 13.52
C LEU A 53 6.73 6.62 14.22
N LEU A 54 5.92 6.14 15.18
CA LEU A 54 5.02 7.00 15.94
C LEU A 54 5.79 8.02 16.80
N LYS A 55 6.91 7.61 17.40
CA LYS A 55 7.79 8.52 18.15
C LYS A 55 8.37 9.60 17.23
N LYS A 56 8.98 9.20 16.11
CA LYS A 56 9.58 10.14 15.15
C LYS A 56 8.56 11.04 14.48
N SER A 57 7.35 10.55 14.24
CA SER A 57 6.23 11.37 13.75
C SER A 57 5.83 12.44 14.77
N LYS A 58 5.82 12.12 16.08
CA LYS A 58 5.56 13.13 17.13
C LYS A 58 6.68 14.17 17.21
N GLU A 59 7.92 13.77 16.94
CA GLU A 59 9.08 14.67 16.89
C GLU A 59 9.19 15.49 15.59
N GLY A 60 8.29 15.30 14.63
CA GLY A 60 8.32 15.97 13.32
C GLY A 60 9.36 15.41 12.34
N LYS A 61 10.02 14.29 12.67
CA LYS A 61 11.01 13.59 11.84
C LYS A 61 10.44 12.28 11.26
N GLY A 62 9.15 12.29 10.93
CA GLY A 62 8.50 11.16 10.28
C GLY A 62 9.17 10.89 8.95
N HIS A 63 9.69 9.68 8.76
CA HIS A 63 10.29 9.23 7.51
C HIS A 63 9.64 7.92 7.09
N TRP A 64 9.65 7.65 5.79
CA TRP A 64 9.18 6.39 5.24
C TRP A 64 10.15 5.26 5.61
N LYS A 65 9.62 4.11 6.05
CA LYS A 65 10.42 2.92 6.40
C LYS A 65 10.12 1.77 5.47
N ASP A 66 11.16 1.25 4.83
CA ASP A 66 11.11 0.11 3.93
C ASP A 66 10.64 -1.18 4.64
N GLU A 67 11.04 -1.39 5.90
CA GLU A 67 10.69 -2.60 6.66
C GLU A 67 9.18 -2.77 6.92
N LEU A 68 8.41 -1.69 6.89
CA LEU A 68 6.95 -1.73 7.04
C LEU A 68 6.22 -1.78 5.68
N ALA A 69 6.88 -1.35 4.61
CA ALA A 69 6.30 -1.29 3.28
C ALA A 69 6.21 -2.69 2.64
N SER A 70 5.33 -2.82 1.65
CA SER A 70 5.35 -3.99 0.76
C SER A 70 6.54 -3.90 -0.21
N ASP A 71 6.97 -5.04 -0.76
CA ASP A 71 8.07 -5.06 -1.74
C ASP A 71 7.72 -4.27 -3.01
N SER A 72 6.45 -4.24 -3.39
CA SER A 72 5.99 -3.44 -4.53
C SER A 72 6.05 -1.93 -4.24
N GLU A 73 5.71 -1.52 -3.01
CA GLU A 73 5.80 -0.11 -2.60
C GLU A 73 7.24 0.37 -2.52
N SER A 74 8.15 -0.46 -2.00
CA SER A 74 9.56 -0.11 -1.87
C SER A 74 10.25 0.10 -3.21
N ILE A 75 9.94 -0.75 -4.21
CA ILE A 75 10.45 -0.60 -5.58
C ILE A 75 9.97 0.72 -6.19
N ILE A 76 8.68 1.03 -6.08
CA ILE A 76 8.13 2.28 -6.63
C ILE A 76 8.75 3.51 -5.94
N LYS A 77 8.99 3.42 -4.64
CA LYS A 77 9.65 4.48 -3.86
C LYS A 77 11.12 4.65 -4.26
N ALA A 78 11.81 3.55 -4.52
CA ALA A 78 13.18 3.56 -5.05
C ALA A 78 13.24 4.23 -6.41
N ASP A 79 12.36 3.84 -7.33
CA ASP A 79 12.27 4.40 -8.69
C ASP A 79 12.01 5.91 -8.67
N ARG A 80 11.23 6.36 -7.69
CA ARG A 80 10.94 7.79 -7.50
C ARG A 80 12.10 8.57 -6.85
N GLY A 81 13.14 7.89 -6.38
CA GLY A 81 14.26 8.51 -5.67
C GLY A 81 13.86 9.07 -4.28
N GLU A 82 12.74 8.62 -3.71
CA GLU A 82 12.27 9.03 -2.37
C GLU A 82 12.94 8.23 -1.24
N ILE A 83 13.86 7.32 -1.59
CA ILE A 83 14.67 6.59 -0.61
C ILE A 83 15.92 7.44 -0.31
N GLU A 84 16.23 7.63 0.97
CA GLU A 84 17.49 8.20 1.44
C GLU A 84 18.65 7.22 1.19
N ALA A 85 18.94 6.94 -0.08
CA ALA A 85 20.11 6.18 -0.49
C ALA A 85 21.32 7.12 -0.39
N SER A 86 21.92 7.22 0.79
CA SER A 86 23.20 7.91 0.94
C SER A 86 24.22 7.32 -0.04
N GLN A 87 25.12 8.15 -0.58
CA GLN A 87 26.18 7.70 -1.51
C GLN A 87 26.98 6.50 -0.96
N GLU A 88 27.21 6.47 0.35
CA GLU A 88 27.87 5.36 1.03
C GLU A 88 27.09 4.04 0.94
N THR A 89 25.77 4.11 0.94
CA THR A 89 24.89 2.93 0.81
C THR A 89 24.95 2.39 -0.61
N ILE A 90 24.97 3.28 -1.61
CA ILE A 90 25.11 2.90 -3.03
C ILE A 90 26.47 2.25 -3.28
N GLU A 91 27.56 2.81 -2.75
CA GLU A 91 28.89 2.21 -2.89
C GLU A 91 28.99 0.82 -2.23
N LYS A 92 28.36 0.61 -1.08
CA LYS A 92 28.33 -0.70 -0.42
C LYS A 92 27.58 -1.72 -1.28
N LEU A 93 26.43 -1.35 -1.84
CA LEU A 93 25.66 -2.21 -2.74
C LEU A 93 26.45 -2.56 -4.01
N GLN A 94 27.19 -1.60 -4.59
CA GLN A 94 28.07 -1.85 -5.72
C GLN A 94 29.19 -2.84 -5.37
N LYS A 95 29.84 -2.69 -4.21
CA LYS A 95 30.88 -3.63 -3.74
C LYS A 95 30.32 -5.03 -3.47
N GLU A 96 29.08 -5.14 -2.97
CA GLU A 96 28.43 -6.44 -2.75
C GLU A 96 28.05 -7.14 -4.06
N THR A 97 27.57 -6.39 -5.06
CA THR A 97 27.28 -6.93 -6.40
C THR A 97 28.55 -7.43 -7.10
N GLU A 98 29.67 -6.72 -6.98
CA GLU A 98 30.98 -7.17 -7.48
C GLU A 98 31.42 -8.49 -6.82
N LYS A 99 31.27 -8.61 -5.49
CA LYS A 99 31.60 -9.84 -4.76
C LYS A 99 30.73 -11.02 -5.19
N LEU A 100 29.43 -10.81 -5.40
CA LEU A 100 28.52 -11.83 -5.89
C LEU A 100 28.84 -12.27 -7.32
N ALA A 101 29.25 -11.33 -8.18
CA ALA A 101 29.70 -11.63 -9.54
C ALA A 101 30.99 -12.47 -9.54
N GLN A 102 31.93 -12.17 -8.65
CA GLN A 102 33.17 -12.95 -8.49
C GLN A 102 32.91 -14.36 -7.94
N LYS A 103 31.93 -14.53 -7.04
CA LYS A 103 31.55 -15.84 -6.48
C LYS A 103 30.87 -16.78 -7.47
N LYS A 104 30.29 -16.24 -8.56
CA LYS A 104 29.61 -17.01 -9.61
C LYS A 104 30.52 -17.40 -10.77
N LYS A 105 31.81 -17.04 -10.71
CA LYS A 105 32.82 -17.35 -11.71
C LYS A 105 33.71 -18.50 -11.23
#